data_AF-A0A3D2V9R4-F1
#
_entry.id   AF-A0A3D2V9R4-F1
#
_cell.length_a   1.000
_cell.length_b   1.000
_cell.length_c   1.000
_cell.angle_alpha   90.00
_cell.angle_beta   90.00
_cell.angle_gamma   90.00
#
_symmetry.space_group_name_H-M   'P 1'
#
loop_
_entity.id
_entity.type
_entity.pdbx_description
1 polymer ?
#
loop_
_entity_poly.entity_id
_entity_poly.type
_entity_poly.pdbx_seq_one_letter_code
_entity_poly.pdbx_strand_id
1 'polypeptide(L)'
;MLMSIMVIGATGCSVKGGYPIWNWHSLNTGAIEEWHEDDDFMVTYHQQIQTLEQLREDAPSMPASWHKQKADLLARMFEDHKAPVMRREILRAAIAIPSADVLPLLQSAVDNDDASIRRIAYKEWGKRPALVAMPVLLKGARSESEKDVRIVIIRALGRFKNQQVYDTVTEALNDRDPAVQLAATDSMKELTGLDYGDTPEPWIAHVENRPVEVPEQKTATWLDLINPLYHLGL
;
A
#
# COMPACT_ATOMS: atom_id res chain seq x y z
N MET A 1 53.93 43.06 40.66
CA MET A 1 53.04 42.57 39.60
C MET A 1 53.11 41.04 39.64
N LEU A 2 52.25 40.41 40.45
CA LEU A 2 52.18 38.95 40.60
C LEU A 2 50.88 38.50 39.91
N MET A 3 51.00 37.82 38.76
CA MET A 3 49.86 37.22 38.07
C MET A 3 49.53 35.87 38.72
N SER A 4 48.38 35.81 39.35
CA SER A 4 47.72 34.58 39.80
C SER A 4 47.20 33.82 38.58
N ILE A 5 47.68 32.59 38.36
CA ILE A 5 47.08 31.65 37.40
C ILE A 5 46.03 30.85 38.16
N MET A 6 44.77 31.14 37.86
CA MET A 6 43.60 30.42 38.34
C MET A 6 43.44 29.15 37.49
N VAL A 7 43.76 27.99 38.06
CA VAL A 7 43.49 26.69 37.43
C VAL A 7 42.01 26.37 37.61
N ILE A 8 41.24 26.49 36.53
CA ILE A 8 39.85 26.02 36.49
C ILE A 8 39.91 24.51 36.23
N GLY A 9 39.62 23.72 37.26
CA GLY A 9 39.39 22.29 37.12
C GLY A 9 38.08 22.04 36.38
N ALA A 10 38.17 21.60 35.13
CA ALA A 10 37.03 21.07 34.40
C ALA A 10 36.68 19.68 34.97
N THR A 11 35.72 19.62 35.88
CA THR A 11 35.03 18.37 36.19
C THR A 11 34.08 18.04 35.04
N GLY A 12 34.64 17.63 33.91
CA GLY A 12 33.90 16.99 32.84
C GLY A 12 33.62 15.55 33.25
N CYS A 13 32.34 15.17 33.35
CA CYS A 13 31.93 13.79 33.53
C CYS A 13 32.66 12.91 32.51
N SER A 14 33.47 11.96 33.00
CA SER A 14 34.06 10.94 32.16
C SER A 14 32.95 10.04 31.64
N VAL A 15 32.39 10.38 30.48
CA VAL A 15 31.63 9.42 29.69
C VAL A 15 32.63 8.31 29.34
N LYS A 16 32.39 7.09 29.85
CA LYS A 16 33.10 5.91 29.36
C LYS A 16 32.80 5.82 27.86
N GLY A 17 33.82 6.02 27.02
CA GLY A 17 33.66 6.07 25.56
C GLY A 17 33.87 7.47 24.98
N GLY A 18 35.00 8.10 25.27
CA GLY A 18 35.39 9.34 24.61
C GLY A 18 35.80 9.08 23.17
N TYR A 19 35.01 9.55 22.20
CA TYR A 19 35.48 9.73 20.83
C TYR A 19 35.20 11.15 20.33
N PRO A 20 36.20 11.85 19.79
CA PRO A 20 36.01 13.17 19.22
C PRO A 20 35.18 13.07 17.92
N ILE A 21 34.13 13.88 17.83
CA ILE A 21 33.12 14.04 16.75
C ILE A 21 33.65 14.36 15.33
N TRP A 22 34.94 14.20 15.05
CA TRP A 22 35.57 14.68 13.81
C TRP A 22 35.73 13.63 12.71
N ASN A 23 35.33 12.36 12.93
CA ASN A 23 35.41 11.33 11.91
C ASN A 23 34.05 10.66 11.67
N TRP A 24 33.31 11.16 10.68
CA TRP A 24 32.02 10.61 10.23
C TRP A 24 32.16 9.27 9.49
N HIS A 25 33.39 8.80 9.23
CA HIS A 25 33.67 7.53 8.57
C HIS A 25 34.11 6.40 9.52
N SER A 26 34.36 6.69 10.80
CA SER A 26 34.54 5.64 11.81
C SER A 26 33.21 5.38 12.51
N LEU A 27 32.72 4.14 12.45
CA LEU A 27 31.59 3.69 13.26
C LEU A 27 31.94 3.92 14.73
N ASN A 28 31.09 4.64 15.46
CA ASN A 28 31.24 4.80 16.90
C ASN A 28 30.91 3.47 17.59
N THR A 29 31.93 2.65 17.85
CA THR A 29 31.76 1.32 18.42
C THR A 29 31.19 1.36 19.84
N GLY A 30 31.37 2.46 20.59
CA GLY A 30 30.76 2.63 21.91
C GLY A 30 29.25 2.87 21.85
N ALA A 31 28.76 3.58 20.83
CA ALA A 31 27.32 3.73 20.62
C ALA A 31 26.66 2.42 20.23
N ILE A 32 27.37 1.52 19.54
CA ILE A 32 26.85 0.19 19.18
C ILE A 32 26.59 -0.65 20.43
N GLU A 33 27.52 -0.63 21.40
CA GLU A 33 27.38 -1.36 22.67
C GLU A 33 26.24 -0.78 23.52
N GLU A 34 26.13 0.55 23.60
CA GLU A 34 25.00 1.24 24.24
C GLU A 34 23.64 0.91 23.57
N TRP A 35 23.58 0.85 22.24
CA TRP A 35 22.35 0.43 21.53
C TRP A 35 21.98 -1.02 21.83
N HIS A 36 22.96 -1.91 22.00
CA HIS A 36 22.71 -3.30 22.38
C HIS A 36 22.26 -3.43 23.84
N GLU A 37 22.76 -2.59 24.75
CA GLU A 37 22.25 -2.54 26.13
C GLU A 37 20.80 -2.01 26.18
N ASP A 38 20.43 -1.05 25.32
CA ASP A 38 19.06 -0.55 25.21
C ASP A 38 18.08 -1.64 24.68
N ASP A 39 18.55 -2.55 23.82
CA ASP A 39 17.76 -3.69 23.31
C ASP A 39 17.31 -4.65 24.44
N ASP A 40 18.00 -4.66 25.59
CA ASP A 40 17.62 -5.49 26.74
C ASP A 40 16.38 -4.97 27.49
N PHE A 41 16.04 -3.68 27.35
CA PHE A 41 14.96 -3.04 28.11
C PHE A 41 13.65 -2.91 27.33
N MET A 42 13.70 -2.92 26.01
CA MET A 42 12.50 -2.78 25.18
C MET A 42 12.61 -3.49 23.84
N VAL A 43 11.48 -4.00 23.34
CA VAL A 43 11.41 -4.51 21.97
C VAL A 43 11.64 -3.38 20.98
N THR A 44 12.66 -3.53 20.15
CA THR A 44 12.98 -2.55 19.12
C THR A 44 11.91 -2.54 18.03
N TYR A 45 11.83 -1.42 17.31
CA TYR A 45 10.99 -1.33 16.11
C TYR A 45 11.29 -2.47 15.12
N HIS A 46 12.57 -2.77 14.89
CA HIS A 46 12.98 -3.83 13.97
C HIS A 46 12.47 -5.21 14.42
N GLN A 47 12.62 -5.55 15.70
CA GLN A 47 12.11 -6.79 16.28
C GLN A 47 10.58 -6.88 16.17
N GLN A 48 9.87 -5.77 16.36
CA GLN A 48 8.41 -5.72 16.18
C GLN A 48 8.01 -6.02 14.73
N ILE A 49 8.72 -5.43 13.75
CA ILE A 49 8.47 -5.72 12.33
C ILE A 49 8.76 -7.19 11.99
N GLN A 50 9.88 -7.74 12.47
CA GLN A 50 10.19 -9.16 12.29
C GLN A 50 9.12 -10.06 12.90
N THR A 51 8.61 -9.71 14.08
CA THR A 51 7.52 -10.45 14.73
C THR A 51 6.24 -10.43 13.89
N LEU A 52 5.90 -9.27 13.32
CA LEU A 52 4.74 -9.14 12.42
C LEU A 52 4.95 -9.84 11.08
N GLU A 53 6.19 -9.97 10.59
CA GLU A 53 6.53 -10.80 9.43
C GLU A 53 6.33 -12.28 9.73
N GLN A 54 6.93 -12.79 10.82
CA GLN A 54 6.77 -14.20 11.20
C GLN A 54 5.29 -14.56 11.39
N LEU A 55 4.51 -13.67 12.02
CA LEU A 55 3.07 -13.88 12.18
C LEU A 55 2.38 -14.07 10.83
N ARG A 56 2.74 -13.31 9.79
CA ARG A 56 2.15 -13.43 8.45
C ARG A 56 2.46 -14.77 7.80
N GLU A 57 3.68 -15.24 7.96
CA GLU A 57 4.13 -16.53 7.42
C GLU A 57 3.39 -17.69 8.10
N ASP A 58 3.25 -17.62 9.41
CA ASP A 58 2.67 -18.72 10.21
C ASP A 58 1.14 -18.74 10.13
N ALA A 59 0.49 -17.57 10.00
CA ALA A 59 -0.95 -17.41 10.14
C ALA A 59 -1.82 -18.41 9.36
N PRO A 60 -1.52 -18.76 8.09
CA PRO A 60 -2.30 -19.75 7.34
C PRO A 60 -2.32 -21.16 7.96
N SER A 61 -1.28 -21.52 8.72
CA SER A 61 -1.13 -22.85 9.34
C SER A 61 -1.75 -22.96 10.74
N MET A 62 -2.14 -21.84 11.33
CA MET A 62 -2.62 -21.77 12.71
C MET A 62 -4.11 -22.18 12.84
N PRO A 63 -4.55 -22.65 14.01
CA PRO A 63 -5.95 -23.03 14.24
C PRO A 63 -6.89 -21.83 14.37
N ALA A 64 -8.19 -22.05 14.14
CA ALA A 64 -9.21 -21.00 14.16
C ALA A 64 -9.31 -20.23 15.49
N SER A 65 -9.09 -20.89 16.63
CA SER A 65 -9.07 -20.23 17.95
C SER A 65 -7.94 -19.21 18.06
N TRP A 66 -6.78 -19.51 17.47
CA TRP A 66 -5.65 -18.58 17.39
C TRP A 66 -5.96 -17.42 16.44
N HIS A 67 -6.62 -17.67 15.30
CA HIS A 67 -6.96 -16.63 14.34
C HIS A 67 -7.81 -15.53 14.97
N LYS A 68 -8.87 -15.92 15.70
CA LYS A 68 -9.73 -14.96 16.40
C LYS A 68 -8.94 -14.13 17.42
N GLN A 69 -8.21 -14.80 18.30
CA GLN A 69 -7.43 -14.14 19.36
C GLN A 69 -6.42 -13.14 18.77
N LYS A 70 -5.75 -13.51 17.67
CA LYS A 70 -4.76 -12.66 17.01
C LYS A 70 -5.42 -11.52 16.23
N ALA A 71 -6.54 -11.75 15.56
CA ALA A 71 -7.30 -10.70 14.91
C ALA A 71 -7.72 -9.62 15.93
N ASP A 72 -8.27 -10.03 17.08
CA ASP A 72 -8.69 -9.13 18.17
C ASP A 72 -7.51 -8.37 18.79
N LEU A 73 -6.33 -9.00 18.88
CA LEU A 73 -5.11 -8.35 19.33
C LEU A 73 -4.62 -7.30 18.33
N LEU A 74 -4.50 -7.67 17.05
CA LEU A 74 -4.01 -6.78 16.00
C LEU A 74 -4.96 -5.59 15.77
N ALA A 75 -6.27 -5.78 15.93
CA ALA A 75 -7.25 -4.70 15.88
C ALA A 75 -7.00 -3.65 16.96
N ARG A 76 -6.81 -4.06 18.21
CA ARG A 76 -6.46 -3.15 19.31
C ARG A 76 -5.12 -2.47 19.08
N MET A 77 -4.10 -3.22 18.68
CA MET A 77 -2.79 -2.64 18.35
C MET A 77 -2.87 -1.62 17.22
N PHE A 78 -3.71 -1.86 16.21
CA PHE A 78 -3.94 -0.94 15.11
C PHE A 78 -4.60 0.35 15.60
N GLU A 79 -5.56 0.29 16.52
CA GLU A 79 -6.22 1.47 17.09
C GLU A 79 -5.27 2.29 17.96
N ASP A 80 -4.49 1.64 18.82
CA ASP A 80 -3.63 2.29 19.81
C ASP A 80 -2.32 2.87 19.22
N HIS A 81 -1.82 2.30 18.12
CA HIS A 81 -0.55 2.74 17.53
C HIS A 81 -0.66 4.09 16.82
N LYS A 82 0.19 5.04 17.21
CA LYS A 82 0.27 6.38 16.60
C LYS A 82 1.05 6.41 15.29
N ALA A 83 2.07 5.55 15.14
CA ALA A 83 2.97 5.57 13.99
C ALA A 83 2.27 4.93 12.76
N PRO A 84 2.04 5.68 11.66
CA PRO A 84 1.33 5.13 10.49
C PRO A 84 2.05 3.94 9.86
N VAL A 85 3.39 3.96 9.89
CA VAL A 85 4.21 2.84 9.40
C VAL A 85 3.91 1.56 10.19
N MET A 86 3.82 1.62 11.51
CA MET A 86 3.51 0.44 12.32
C MET A 86 2.06 -0.02 12.11
N ARG A 87 1.09 0.92 12.03
CA ARG A 87 -0.32 0.58 11.72
C ARG A 87 -0.43 -0.17 10.40
N ARG A 88 0.35 0.22 9.40
CA ARG A 88 0.42 -0.46 8.10
C ARG A 88 0.96 -1.89 8.22
N GLU A 89 2.01 -2.12 8.99
CA GLU A 89 2.55 -3.47 9.19
C GLU A 89 1.60 -4.35 10.01
N ILE A 90 0.92 -3.78 11.02
CA ILE A 90 -0.15 -4.47 11.77
C ILE A 90 -1.30 -4.87 10.84
N LEU A 91 -1.74 -3.96 9.97
CA LEU A 91 -2.79 -4.23 8.99
C LEU A 91 -2.38 -5.37 8.05
N ARG A 92 -1.16 -5.34 7.50
CA ARG A 92 -0.62 -6.43 6.66
C ARG A 92 -0.57 -7.76 7.41
N ALA A 93 -0.19 -7.73 8.68
CA ALA A 93 -0.19 -8.90 9.54
C ALA A 93 -1.59 -9.48 9.73
N ALA A 94 -2.58 -8.62 9.99
CA ALA A 94 -3.96 -9.05 10.15
C ALA A 94 -4.54 -9.64 8.85
N ILE A 95 -4.21 -9.07 7.68
CA ILE A 95 -4.67 -9.54 6.37
C ILE A 95 -4.25 -10.98 6.09
N ALA A 96 -3.08 -11.41 6.56
CA ALA A 96 -2.59 -12.77 6.38
C ALA A 96 -3.37 -13.82 7.20
N ILE A 97 -4.16 -13.39 8.19
CA ILE A 97 -5.01 -14.28 8.98
C ILE A 97 -6.24 -14.67 8.14
N PRO A 98 -6.43 -15.97 7.81
CA PRO A 98 -7.53 -16.43 6.98
C PRO A 98 -8.84 -16.56 7.78
N SER A 99 -9.24 -15.50 8.50
CA SER A 99 -10.48 -15.45 9.29
C SER A 99 -11.33 -14.25 8.91
N ALA A 100 -12.66 -14.40 9.06
CA ALA A 100 -13.60 -13.29 8.99
C ALA A 100 -13.48 -12.32 10.19
N ASP A 101 -12.82 -12.73 11.28
CA ASP A 101 -12.59 -11.87 12.46
C ASP A 101 -11.77 -10.60 12.12
N VAL A 102 -11.06 -10.57 10.98
CA VAL A 102 -10.29 -9.40 10.54
C VAL A 102 -11.14 -8.32 9.84
N LEU A 103 -12.40 -8.61 9.53
CA LEU A 103 -13.29 -7.70 8.80
C LEU A 103 -13.52 -6.35 9.52
N PRO A 104 -13.74 -6.29 10.85
CA PRO A 104 -13.88 -5.02 11.55
C PRO A 104 -12.62 -4.15 11.45
N LEU A 105 -11.43 -4.75 11.55
CA LEU A 105 -10.16 -4.05 11.36
C LEU A 105 -10.05 -3.50 9.93
N LEU A 106 -10.37 -4.30 8.91
CA LEU A 106 -10.39 -3.83 7.53
C LEU A 106 -11.40 -2.71 7.27
N GLN A 107 -12.54 -2.73 7.97
CA GLN A 107 -13.52 -1.65 7.90
C GLN A 107 -12.97 -0.37 8.54
N SER A 108 -12.30 -0.45 9.69
CA SER A 108 -11.62 0.70 10.30
C SER A 108 -10.50 1.24 9.40
N ALA A 109 -9.79 0.36 8.71
CA ALA A 109 -8.69 0.73 7.83
C ALA A 109 -9.11 1.51 6.56
N VAL A 110 -10.35 1.34 6.06
CA VAL A 110 -10.83 2.15 4.92
C VAL A 110 -11.20 3.59 5.30
N ASP A 111 -11.42 3.86 6.59
CA ASP A 111 -11.72 5.19 7.11
C ASP A 111 -10.47 5.86 7.76
N ASN A 112 -9.27 5.28 7.55
CA ASN A 112 -8.03 5.77 8.14
C ASN A 112 -7.51 7.04 7.47
N ASP A 113 -6.90 7.96 8.23
CA ASP A 113 -6.32 9.20 7.69
C ASP A 113 -5.17 8.95 6.70
N ASP A 114 -4.40 7.87 6.87
CA ASP A 114 -3.28 7.53 6.00
C ASP A 114 -3.77 6.83 4.71
N ALA A 115 -3.55 7.47 3.56
CA ALA A 115 -3.94 6.95 2.26
C ALA A 115 -3.27 5.61 1.92
N SER A 116 -2.04 5.35 2.40
CA SER A 116 -1.37 4.06 2.17
C SER A 116 -2.05 2.91 2.90
N ILE A 117 -2.64 3.17 4.07
CA ILE A 117 -3.46 2.22 4.84
C ILE A 117 -4.79 1.97 4.11
N ARG A 118 -5.50 3.03 3.72
CA ARG A 118 -6.75 2.91 2.94
C ARG A 118 -6.55 2.11 1.65
N ARG A 119 -5.47 2.39 0.93
CA ARG A 119 -5.09 1.67 -0.29
C ARG A 119 -4.93 0.16 -0.06
N ILE A 120 -4.25 -0.23 1.02
CA ILE A 120 -4.11 -1.65 1.39
C ILE A 120 -5.48 -2.24 1.71
N ALA A 121 -6.29 -1.55 2.53
CA ALA A 121 -7.60 -2.02 2.92
C ALA A 121 -8.52 -2.26 1.70
N TYR A 122 -8.64 -1.30 0.79
CA TYR A 122 -9.46 -1.45 -0.41
C TYR A 122 -8.95 -2.55 -1.35
N LYS A 123 -7.62 -2.69 -1.49
CA LYS A 123 -7.03 -3.81 -2.26
C LYS A 123 -7.47 -5.16 -1.69
N GLU A 124 -7.49 -5.30 -0.37
CA GLU A 124 -7.93 -6.55 0.27
C GLU A 124 -9.43 -6.75 0.24
N TRP A 125 -10.23 -5.69 0.35
CA TRP A 125 -11.69 -5.77 0.10
C TRP A 125 -11.97 -6.31 -1.30
N GLY A 126 -11.21 -5.90 -2.32
CA GLY A 126 -11.30 -6.41 -3.69
C GLY A 126 -10.96 -7.90 -3.89
N LYS A 127 -10.44 -8.59 -2.87
CA LYS A 127 -10.21 -10.05 -2.89
C LYS A 127 -11.29 -10.85 -2.18
N ARG A 128 -12.26 -10.16 -1.55
CA ARG A 128 -13.32 -10.80 -0.76
C ARG A 128 -14.54 -11.11 -1.63
N PRO A 129 -15.43 -12.00 -1.17
CA PRO A 129 -16.68 -12.29 -1.88
C PRO A 129 -17.49 -11.03 -2.15
N ALA A 130 -18.08 -10.95 -3.34
CA ALA A 130 -18.81 -9.79 -3.85
C ALA A 130 -19.85 -9.24 -2.84
N LEU A 131 -20.61 -10.14 -2.20
CA LEU A 131 -21.68 -9.80 -1.25
C LEU A 131 -21.20 -8.91 -0.10
N VAL A 132 -19.97 -9.09 0.37
CA VAL A 132 -19.41 -8.30 1.47
C VAL A 132 -18.53 -7.15 0.98
N ALA A 133 -17.87 -7.30 -0.16
CA ALA A 133 -16.91 -6.32 -0.67
C ALA A 133 -17.56 -5.14 -1.39
N MET A 134 -18.59 -5.39 -2.20
CA MET A 134 -19.17 -4.37 -3.07
C MET A 134 -19.71 -3.14 -2.31
N PRO A 135 -20.44 -3.27 -1.18
CA PRO A 135 -20.93 -2.10 -0.47
C PRO A 135 -19.80 -1.16 -0.02
N VAL A 136 -18.68 -1.72 0.43
CA VAL A 136 -17.50 -0.97 0.88
C VAL A 136 -16.81 -0.29 -0.29
N LEU A 137 -16.58 -1.01 -1.38
CA LEU A 137 -15.90 -0.48 -2.56
C LEU A 137 -16.73 0.57 -3.30
N LEU A 138 -18.04 0.35 -3.46
CA LEU A 138 -18.95 1.32 -4.08
C LEU A 138 -19.07 2.60 -3.24
N LYS A 139 -19.08 2.49 -1.90
CA LYS A 139 -19.00 3.65 -1.02
C LYS A 139 -17.68 4.40 -1.23
N GLY A 140 -16.57 3.67 -1.22
CA GLY A 140 -15.23 4.24 -1.42
C GLY A 140 -15.08 4.97 -2.75
N ALA A 141 -15.60 4.41 -3.85
CA ALA A 141 -15.52 5.01 -5.18
C ALA A 141 -16.18 6.40 -5.23
N ARG A 142 -17.22 6.64 -4.42
CA ARG A 142 -17.93 7.92 -4.34
C ARG A 142 -17.29 8.93 -3.40
N SER A 143 -16.57 8.48 -2.36
CA SER A 143 -16.10 9.35 -1.28
C SER A 143 -14.58 9.56 -1.24
N GLU A 144 -13.80 8.71 -1.90
CA GLU A 144 -12.33 8.79 -1.83
C GLU A 144 -11.79 9.96 -2.66
N SER A 145 -10.93 10.76 -2.04
CA SER A 145 -10.35 11.96 -2.65
C SER A 145 -8.92 11.74 -3.17
N GLU A 146 -8.19 10.77 -2.62
CA GLU A 146 -6.83 10.45 -3.01
C GLU A 146 -6.83 9.57 -4.27
N LYS A 147 -6.06 9.97 -5.28
CA LYS A 147 -6.11 9.37 -6.62
C LYS A 147 -5.59 7.93 -6.64
N ASP A 148 -4.52 7.62 -5.91
CA ASP A 148 -3.93 6.29 -5.90
C ASP A 148 -4.87 5.30 -5.19
N VAL A 149 -5.62 5.75 -4.19
CA VAL A 149 -6.67 4.96 -3.54
C VAL A 149 -7.87 4.78 -4.48
N ARG A 150 -8.34 5.83 -5.19
CA ARG A 150 -9.42 5.70 -6.19
C ARG A 150 -9.08 4.65 -7.25
N ILE A 151 -7.86 4.69 -7.80
CA ILE A 151 -7.37 3.71 -8.78
C ILE A 151 -7.51 2.27 -8.25
N VAL A 152 -7.12 2.03 -6.99
CA VAL A 152 -7.24 0.71 -6.37
C VAL A 152 -8.68 0.29 -6.19
N ILE A 153 -9.57 1.20 -5.80
CA ILE A 153 -11.00 0.93 -5.65
C ILE A 153 -11.62 0.55 -7.01
N ILE A 154 -11.37 1.32 -8.05
CA ILE A 154 -11.92 1.08 -9.39
C ILE A 154 -11.44 -0.28 -9.93
N ARG A 155 -10.14 -0.58 -9.83
CA ARG A 155 -9.60 -1.91 -10.21
C ARG A 155 -10.20 -3.06 -9.40
N ALA A 156 -10.41 -2.85 -8.10
CA ALA A 156 -11.04 -3.86 -7.25
C ALA A 156 -12.51 -4.11 -7.66
N LEU A 157 -13.21 -3.05 -8.06
CA LEU A 157 -14.59 -3.12 -8.54
C LEU A 157 -14.73 -3.94 -9.83
N GLY A 158 -13.79 -3.84 -10.78
CA GLY A 158 -13.81 -4.57 -12.07
C GLY A 158 -14.04 -6.08 -11.97
N ARG A 159 -13.70 -6.68 -10.84
CA ARG A 159 -13.86 -8.12 -10.55
C ARG A 159 -15.29 -8.56 -10.30
N PHE A 160 -16.20 -7.62 -10.07
CA PHE A 160 -17.56 -7.90 -9.62
C PHE A 160 -18.57 -7.57 -10.72
N LYS A 161 -19.03 -8.60 -11.45
CA LYS A 161 -20.04 -8.48 -12.50
C LYS A 161 -21.41 -8.09 -11.92
N ASN A 162 -21.66 -6.79 -11.80
CA ASN A 162 -22.88 -6.21 -11.25
C ASN A 162 -23.19 -4.87 -11.92
N GLN A 163 -24.47 -4.53 -12.06
CA GLN A 163 -24.89 -3.28 -12.72
C GLN A 163 -24.37 -2.01 -12.01
N GLN A 164 -24.44 -1.94 -10.68
CA GLN A 164 -23.96 -0.75 -9.94
C GLN A 164 -22.45 -0.56 -10.08
N VAL A 165 -21.72 -1.66 -10.19
CA VAL A 165 -20.28 -1.67 -10.45
C VAL A 165 -20.01 -1.14 -11.86
N TYR A 166 -20.74 -1.66 -12.85
CA TYR A 166 -20.66 -1.20 -14.23
C TYR A 166 -20.90 0.31 -14.35
N ASP A 167 -21.95 0.82 -13.69
CA ASP A 167 -22.28 2.25 -13.69
C ASP A 167 -21.16 3.08 -13.03
N THR A 168 -20.63 2.61 -11.90
CA THR A 168 -19.52 3.30 -11.18
C THR A 168 -18.23 3.32 -12.01
N VAL A 169 -17.89 2.22 -12.67
CA VAL A 169 -16.71 2.16 -13.55
C VAL A 169 -16.91 3.02 -14.80
N THR A 170 -18.13 3.08 -15.32
CA THR A 170 -18.50 3.96 -16.43
C THR A 170 -18.30 5.44 -16.09
N GLU A 171 -18.70 5.86 -14.89
CA GLU A 171 -18.42 7.22 -14.42
C GLU A 171 -16.91 7.50 -14.37
N ALA A 172 -16.12 6.51 -13.92
CA ALA A 172 -14.66 6.63 -13.81
C ALA A 172 -13.93 6.71 -15.17
N LEU A 173 -14.54 6.28 -16.28
CA LEU A 173 -14.00 6.52 -17.63
C LEU A 173 -13.91 8.02 -17.96
N ASN A 174 -14.73 8.85 -17.29
CA ASN A 174 -14.75 10.30 -17.44
C ASN A 174 -14.05 11.03 -16.27
N ASP A 175 -13.28 10.32 -15.41
CA ASP A 175 -12.52 10.96 -14.33
C ASP A 175 -11.50 11.95 -14.94
N ARG A 176 -11.18 13.01 -14.21
CA ARG A 176 -10.19 14.02 -14.63
C ARG A 176 -8.75 13.50 -14.65
N ASP A 177 -8.46 12.44 -13.90
CA ASP A 177 -7.13 11.86 -13.79
C ASP A 177 -6.98 10.70 -14.80
N PRO A 178 -6.04 10.79 -15.77
CA PRO A 178 -5.84 9.75 -16.78
C PRO A 178 -5.51 8.36 -16.19
N ALA A 179 -4.88 8.29 -15.02
CA ALA A 179 -4.58 7.01 -14.39
C ALA A 179 -5.84 6.35 -13.81
N VAL A 180 -6.84 7.15 -13.40
CA VAL A 180 -8.17 6.63 -13.02
C VAL A 180 -8.95 6.18 -14.26
N GLN A 181 -8.89 6.94 -15.36
CA GLN A 181 -9.51 6.54 -16.64
C GLN A 181 -8.94 5.21 -17.15
N LEU A 182 -7.62 5.03 -17.06
CA LEU A 182 -6.96 3.76 -17.40
C LEU A 182 -7.41 2.62 -16.48
N ALA A 183 -7.49 2.86 -15.17
CA ALA A 183 -8.01 1.88 -14.22
C ALA A 183 -9.47 1.50 -14.52
N ALA A 184 -10.29 2.45 -14.95
CA ALA A 184 -11.66 2.21 -15.38
C ALA A 184 -11.70 1.39 -16.68
N THR A 185 -10.84 1.71 -17.64
CA THR A 185 -10.66 0.96 -18.90
C THR A 185 -10.29 -0.51 -18.62
N ASP A 186 -9.27 -0.74 -17.78
CA ASP A 186 -8.88 -2.09 -17.33
C ASP A 186 -10.08 -2.83 -16.70
N SER A 187 -10.84 -2.13 -15.86
CA SER A 187 -12.00 -2.70 -15.15
C SER A 187 -13.16 -3.01 -16.10
N MET A 188 -13.38 -2.21 -17.14
CA MET A 188 -14.39 -2.47 -18.17
C MET A 188 -14.07 -3.73 -18.96
N LYS A 189 -12.78 -3.99 -19.26
CA LYS A 189 -12.33 -5.25 -19.86
C LYS A 189 -12.71 -6.44 -18.99
N GLU A 190 -12.46 -6.36 -17.68
CA GLU A 190 -12.81 -7.43 -16.74
C GLU A 190 -14.33 -7.66 -16.65
N LEU A 191 -15.13 -6.59 -16.61
CA LEU A 191 -16.58 -6.65 -16.48
C LEU A 191 -17.27 -7.23 -17.72
N THR A 192 -16.87 -6.74 -18.89
CA THR A 192 -17.53 -7.04 -20.17
C THR A 192 -16.92 -8.24 -20.90
N GLY A 193 -15.63 -8.51 -20.67
CA GLY A 193 -14.86 -9.48 -21.46
C GLY A 193 -14.49 -8.99 -22.87
N LEU A 194 -14.70 -7.70 -23.16
CA LEU A 194 -14.36 -7.07 -24.43
C LEU A 194 -12.98 -6.40 -24.34
N ASP A 195 -12.36 -6.11 -25.48
CA ASP A 195 -11.12 -5.34 -25.54
C ASP A 195 -11.20 -4.30 -26.66
N TYR A 196 -11.43 -3.04 -26.26
CA TYR A 196 -11.44 -1.88 -27.15
C TYR A 196 -10.16 -1.05 -27.06
N GLY A 197 -9.11 -1.60 -26.44
CA GLY A 197 -7.84 -0.91 -26.19
C GLY A 197 -7.77 -0.25 -24.81
N ASP A 198 -6.70 0.52 -24.61
CA ASP A 198 -6.31 1.10 -23.32
C ASP A 198 -6.70 2.57 -23.15
N THR A 199 -7.33 3.15 -24.16
CA THR A 199 -7.81 4.54 -24.10
C THR A 199 -9.30 4.55 -23.75
N PRO A 200 -9.80 5.57 -23.02
CA PRO A 200 -11.18 5.58 -22.55
C PRO A 200 -12.21 5.86 -23.66
N GLU A 201 -11.83 6.47 -24.79
CA GLU A 201 -12.78 6.94 -25.82
C GLU A 201 -13.58 5.81 -26.48
N PRO A 202 -12.98 4.67 -26.89
CA PRO A 202 -13.71 3.52 -27.41
C PRO A 202 -14.69 2.92 -26.39
N TRP A 203 -14.31 2.92 -25.11
CA TRP A 203 -15.17 2.45 -24.02
C TRP A 203 -16.35 3.39 -23.76
N ILE A 204 -16.14 4.70 -23.81
CA ILE A 204 -17.20 5.70 -23.71
C ILE A 204 -18.17 5.54 -24.89
N ALA A 205 -17.66 5.36 -26.12
CA ALA A 205 -18.50 5.11 -27.29
C ALA A 205 -19.35 3.84 -27.12
N HIS A 206 -18.76 2.76 -26.59
CA HIS A 206 -19.48 1.52 -26.30
C HIS A 206 -20.63 1.74 -25.30
N VAL A 207 -20.37 2.40 -24.17
CA VAL A 207 -21.37 2.73 -23.15
C VAL A 207 -22.52 3.55 -23.73
N GLU A 208 -22.20 4.52 -24.58
CA GLU A 208 -23.17 5.41 -25.21
C GLU A 208 -23.91 4.78 -26.40
N ASN A 209 -23.67 3.49 -26.69
CA ASN A 209 -24.19 2.77 -27.86
C ASN A 209 -23.84 3.45 -29.20
N ARG A 210 -22.68 4.13 -29.27
CA ARG A 210 -22.12 4.69 -30.49
C ARG A 210 -21.23 3.67 -31.19
N PRO A 211 -20.98 3.81 -32.52
CA PRO A 211 -20.00 2.98 -33.21
C PRO A 211 -18.63 3.08 -32.53
N VAL A 212 -18.04 1.92 -32.22
CA VAL A 212 -16.71 1.85 -31.59
C VAL A 212 -15.65 1.79 -32.67
N GLU A 213 -14.84 2.83 -32.77
CA GLU A 213 -13.61 2.83 -33.56
C GLU A 213 -12.48 2.29 -32.67
N VAL A 214 -12.18 1.00 -32.80
CA VAL A 214 -11.03 0.41 -32.10
C VAL A 214 -9.77 0.81 -32.88
N PRO A 215 -8.80 1.51 -32.26
CA PRO A 215 -7.53 1.80 -32.92
C PRO A 215 -6.93 0.49 -33.40
N GLU A 216 -6.63 0.41 -34.70
CA GLU A 216 -5.96 -0.75 -35.28
C GLU A 216 -4.71 -1.05 -34.44
N GLN A 217 -4.67 -2.22 -33.80
CA GLN A 217 -3.44 -2.65 -33.14
C GLN A 217 -2.38 -2.72 -34.24
N LYS A 218 -1.40 -1.80 -34.22
CA LYS A 218 -0.26 -1.82 -35.13
C LYS A 218 0.56 -3.09 -34.86
N THR A 219 0.10 -4.20 -35.38
CA THR A 219 0.88 -5.42 -35.48
C THR A 219 1.91 -5.15 -36.56
N ALA A 220 3.19 -5.40 -36.24
CA ALA A 220 4.25 -5.33 -37.22
C ALA A 220 3.86 -6.22 -38.40
N THR A 221 3.62 -5.62 -39.56
CA THR A 221 3.37 -6.40 -40.77
C THR A 221 4.69 -7.05 -41.21
N TRP A 222 4.63 -8.05 -42.08
CA TRP A 222 5.87 -8.62 -42.64
C TRP A 222 6.69 -7.56 -43.39
N LEU A 223 6.04 -6.52 -43.93
CA LEU A 223 6.71 -5.37 -44.56
C LEU A 223 7.46 -4.50 -43.55
N ASP A 224 6.93 -4.36 -42.34
CA ASP A 224 7.60 -3.65 -41.25
C ASP A 224 8.84 -4.43 -40.78
N LEU A 225 8.74 -5.76 -40.68
CA LEU A 225 9.86 -6.62 -40.26
C LEU A 225 11.02 -6.67 -41.26
N ILE A 226 10.78 -6.41 -42.55
CA ILE A 226 11.83 -6.34 -43.58
C ILE A 226 12.33 -4.92 -43.84
N ASN A 227 11.70 -3.90 -43.26
CA ASN A 227 12.20 -2.54 -43.35
C ASN A 227 13.42 -2.40 -42.41
N PRO A 228 14.65 -2.18 -42.92
CA PRO A 228 15.85 -2.09 -42.09
C PRO A 228 15.80 -0.90 -41.10
N LEU A 229 14.88 0.05 -41.31
CA LEU A 229 14.66 1.19 -40.41
C LEU A 229 13.61 0.90 -39.32
N TYR A 230 12.87 -0.21 -39.38
CA TYR A 230 11.81 -0.51 -38.41
C TYR A 230 12.33 -0.65 -36.98
N HIS A 231 13.53 -1.21 -36.81
CA HIS A 231 14.17 -1.34 -35.50
C HIS A 231 14.74 -0.02 -34.94
N LEU A 232 14.73 1.07 -35.73
CA LEU A 232 15.29 2.36 -35.32
C LEU A 232 14.28 3.28 -34.63
N GLY A 233 12.98 2.92 -34.60
CA GLY A 233 11.96 3.59 -33.79
C GLY A 233 11.74 5.08 -34.09
N LEU A 234 12.03 5.54 -35.31
CA LEU A 234 11.79 6.91 -35.79
C LEU A 234 10.37 7.10 -36.34
#